data_AF-A0A2V7Q1R2-F1
#
_entry.id   AF-A0A2V7Q1R2-F1
#
_cell.length_a   1.000
_cell.length_b   1.000
_cell.length_c   1.000
_cell.angle_alpha   90.00
_cell.angle_beta   90.00
_cell.angle_gamma   90.00
#
_symmetry.space_group_name_H-M   'P 1'
#
loop_
_entity.id
_entity.type
_entity.pdbx_description
1 polymer ?
#
loop_
_entity_poly.entity_id
_entity_poly.type
_entity_poly.pdbx_seq_one_letter_code
_entity_poly.pdbx_strand_id
1 'polypeptide(L)'
;MVLAIGAYTSINPASDAGCITVAANGSAVDSAEYLLVPQSASGTPGTSSPFRLQVVSLRPTAPLAAAATLAASPGQRSTALQFDLFLRHAAASRRYEAPPAAGPRLGRAPALQVSPPTLGDLRTFKVCGNLTCSTSAFKTVGARVQSVGAHIAIYVDTLAPANGLTTTDFDSLRTVFDNRLYPLDTVAFGREPDVDSNGVVIVLMTGVVNQLVTKTQCATSGFVAGFFYSADLDPRVRAQYNDGEVFYSIVADPGATLSCAHSAAQVKSSTPVTFTHEFQHMINYTQHVLVRSGGAEDGWLDEGLSKYAEELAGRSYLPGDSATFSQYAFNEVFDAYKYLTAPGSNPLLIPFDNGTLAEIGASWLFVRYAVDQYGDSLPRKLVQSTLTGAANVAAQMGQPFDAAVTRWALANWVSDLPGFMAPPELTYKSWHFRRTFASLNAQDALDFPRPFPLVPTTSAGSAVNVSGTLQAGSGAYHRAFQGPSDPAFTLSFSRDGSAALPSQIVARLNVMRLR
;
A
#
# COMPACT_ATOMS: atom_id res chain seq x y z
N MET A 1 24.66 -1.86 -27.08
CA MET A 1 23.40 -1.16 -27.40
C MET A 1 23.65 0.32 -27.61
N VAL A 2 22.85 0.95 -28.47
CA VAL A 2 22.74 2.40 -28.60
C VAL A 2 21.30 2.76 -28.30
N LEU A 3 21.06 3.69 -27.38
CA LEU A 3 19.72 4.18 -27.03
C LEU A 3 19.61 5.64 -27.47
N ALA A 4 18.44 6.05 -27.96
CA ALA A 4 18.09 7.46 -28.11
C ALA A 4 17.73 8.07 -26.73
N ILE A 5 17.81 9.39 -26.58
CA ILE A 5 17.33 10.07 -25.36
C ILE A 5 15.86 9.70 -25.14
N GLY A 6 15.51 9.29 -23.92
CA GLY A 6 14.17 8.81 -23.59
C GLY A 6 13.93 7.33 -23.87
N ALA A 7 14.76 6.67 -24.68
CA ALA A 7 14.63 5.24 -24.94
C ALA A 7 15.18 4.41 -23.76
N TYR A 8 14.52 3.30 -23.49
CA TYR A 8 14.92 2.34 -22.47
C TYR A 8 14.80 0.90 -22.96
N THR A 9 15.50 0.00 -22.29
CA THR A 9 15.38 -1.45 -22.45
C THR A 9 15.38 -2.13 -21.08
N SER A 10 14.72 -3.27 -20.97
CA SER A 10 14.66 -4.08 -19.75
C SER A 10 15.25 -5.46 -20.01
N ILE A 11 16.43 -5.71 -19.46
CA ILE A 11 17.23 -6.88 -19.82
C ILE A 11 17.04 -7.97 -18.77
N ASN A 12 16.78 -9.20 -19.24
CA ASN A 12 16.79 -10.38 -18.40
C ASN A 12 18.22 -10.91 -18.30
N PRO A 13 18.88 -10.91 -17.13
CA PRO A 13 20.22 -11.45 -17.02
C PRO A 13 20.29 -12.96 -17.32
N ALA A 14 19.16 -13.69 -17.27
CA ALA A 14 19.10 -15.10 -17.65
C ALA A 14 19.15 -15.32 -19.18
N SER A 15 18.79 -14.33 -20.02
CA SER A 15 18.88 -14.48 -21.49
C SER A 15 20.27 -14.16 -22.04
N ASP A 16 20.99 -13.24 -21.42
CA ASP A 16 22.23 -12.66 -21.97
C ASP A 16 23.44 -12.82 -21.03
N ALA A 17 23.41 -13.86 -20.17
CA ALA A 17 24.42 -14.10 -19.13
C ALA A 17 24.72 -12.86 -18.24
N GLY A 18 23.72 -11.99 -18.08
CA GLY A 18 23.82 -10.73 -17.35
C GLY A 18 24.74 -9.68 -17.96
N CYS A 19 25.28 -9.89 -19.17
CA CYS A 19 26.32 -9.04 -19.76
C CYS A 19 25.75 -8.08 -20.80
N ILE A 20 25.98 -6.78 -20.61
CA ILE A 20 25.37 -5.73 -21.45
C ILE A 20 26.40 -4.67 -21.77
N THR A 21 26.71 -4.50 -23.07
CA THR A 21 27.60 -3.43 -23.53
C THR A 21 26.80 -2.19 -23.90
N VAL A 22 27.07 -1.08 -23.24
CA VAL A 22 26.64 0.26 -23.66
C VAL A 22 27.69 0.79 -24.64
N ALA A 23 27.25 1.27 -25.81
CA ALA A 23 28.16 1.72 -26.85
C ALA A 23 29.03 2.91 -26.39
N ALA A 24 30.13 3.13 -27.10
CA ALA A 24 30.96 4.32 -26.90
C ALA A 24 30.14 5.59 -27.17
N ASN A 25 30.46 6.67 -26.45
CA ASN A 25 29.87 7.96 -26.74
C ASN A 25 30.51 8.52 -28.01
N GLY A 26 29.78 8.46 -29.13
CA GLY A 26 30.26 8.96 -30.42
C GLY A 26 30.32 10.49 -30.53
N SER A 27 29.75 11.24 -29.57
CA SER A 27 29.84 12.70 -29.58
C SER A 27 31.21 13.14 -29.05
N ALA A 28 31.85 14.07 -29.77
CA ALA A 28 33.10 14.70 -29.36
C ALA A 28 32.88 15.88 -28.39
N VAL A 29 31.62 16.31 -28.19
CA VAL A 29 31.28 17.49 -27.38
C VAL A 29 30.24 17.20 -26.30
N ASP A 30 29.28 16.33 -26.57
CA ASP A 30 28.20 16.02 -25.64
C ASP A 30 28.59 14.84 -24.75
N SER A 31 28.08 14.88 -23.51
CA SER A 31 28.13 13.72 -22.61
C SER A 31 26.84 12.92 -22.73
N ALA A 32 26.92 11.63 -22.44
CA ALA A 32 25.77 10.75 -22.29
C ALA A 32 25.54 10.38 -20.82
N GLU A 33 24.30 10.04 -20.48
CA GLU A 33 23.95 9.57 -19.15
C GLU A 33 22.85 8.52 -19.20
N TYR A 34 22.99 7.51 -18.37
CA TYR A 34 22.07 6.39 -18.29
C TYR A 34 21.55 6.21 -16.87
N LEU A 35 20.24 6.07 -16.73
CA LEU A 35 19.64 5.50 -15.53
C LEU A 35 19.74 3.98 -15.60
N LEU A 36 20.34 3.38 -14.59
CA LEU A 36 20.45 1.94 -14.38
C LEU A 36 19.57 1.57 -13.18
N VAL A 37 18.59 0.70 -13.41
CA VAL A 37 17.71 0.18 -12.36
C VAL A 37 17.79 -1.35 -12.34
N PRO A 38 18.71 -1.95 -11.56
CA PRO A 38 18.62 -3.36 -11.23
C PRO A 38 17.44 -3.58 -10.28
N GLN A 39 16.51 -4.45 -10.67
CA GLN A 39 15.29 -4.73 -9.93
C GLN A 39 14.98 -6.23 -9.89
N SER A 40 14.16 -6.61 -8.91
CA SER A 40 13.39 -7.85 -8.94
C SER A 40 12.00 -7.54 -9.48
N ALA A 41 11.61 -8.23 -10.55
CA ALA A 41 10.26 -8.16 -11.09
C ALA A 41 9.40 -9.35 -10.63
N SER A 42 9.81 -10.03 -9.57
CA SER A 42 9.11 -11.19 -9.02
C SER A 42 7.72 -10.81 -8.54
N GLY A 43 6.72 -11.56 -9.01
CA GLY A 43 5.33 -11.48 -8.55
C GLY A 43 5.05 -12.31 -7.29
N THR A 44 6.08 -12.86 -6.64
CA THR A 44 5.94 -13.74 -5.48
C THR A 44 6.49 -13.07 -4.22
N PRO A 45 5.63 -12.73 -3.24
CA PRO A 45 6.06 -12.13 -1.97
C PRO A 45 7.14 -12.95 -1.25
N GLY A 46 8.04 -12.27 -0.54
CA GLY A 46 9.13 -12.91 0.24
C GLY A 46 10.32 -13.39 -0.59
N THR A 47 10.26 -13.33 -1.93
CA THR A 47 11.40 -13.67 -2.78
C THR A 47 12.52 -12.64 -2.62
N SER A 48 13.75 -13.09 -2.34
CA SER A 48 14.92 -12.23 -2.10
C SER A 48 16.23 -12.83 -2.63
N SER A 49 17.14 -11.98 -3.11
CA SER A 49 18.50 -12.38 -3.50
C SER A 49 19.48 -11.19 -3.43
N PRO A 50 20.74 -11.40 -2.99
CA PRO A 50 21.76 -10.39 -3.19
C PRO A 50 22.01 -10.17 -4.69
N PHE A 51 22.45 -8.98 -5.04
CA PHE A 51 22.88 -8.66 -6.40
C PHE A 51 24.17 -7.86 -6.41
N ARG A 52 24.84 -7.93 -7.55
CA ARG A 52 25.93 -7.04 -7.94
C ARG A 52 25.78 -6.65 -9.41
N LEU A 53 25.79 -5.35 -9.65
CA LEU A 53 25.89 -4.72 -10.95
C LEU A 53 27.26 -4.06 -11.06
N GLN A 54 28.14 -4.58 -11.90
CA GLN A 54 29.51 -4.08 -12.01
C GLN A 54 29.97 -4.01 -13.46
N VAL A 55 30.96 -3.17 -13.73
CA VAL A 55 31.66 -3.19 -15.01
C VAL A 55 32.49 -4.48 -15.16
N VAL A 56 32.52 -5.04 -16.37
CA VAL A 56 33.43 -6.12 -16.76
C VAL A 56 34.50 -5.52 -17.66
N SER A 57 35.77 -5.57 -17.21
CA SER A 57 36.91 -5.15 -18.04
C SER A 57 37.64 -6.37 -18.59
N LEU A 58 37.96 -6.33 -19.89
CA LEU A 58 38.83 -7.31 -20.56
C LEU A 58 40.32 -6.98 -20.40
N ARG A 59 40.68 -5.90 -19.68
CA ARG A 59 42.06 -5.49 -19.41
C ARG A 59 42.28 -5.33 -17.90
N PRO A 60 43.47 -5.67 -17.37
CA PRO A 60 43.79 -5.37 -15.98
C PRO A 60 43.88 -3.86 -15.81
N THR A 61 42.92 -3.28 -15.10
CA THR A 61 42.93 -1.87 -14.69
C THR A 61 42.72 -1.77 -13.20
N ALA A 62 43.06 -0.60 -12.66
CA ALA A 62 43.02 -0.13 -11.27
C ALA A 62 41.99 -0.84 -10.36
N PRO A 63 42.27 -0.95 -9.05
CA PRO A 63 41.38 -1.62 -8.10
C PRO A 63 39.94 -1.13 -8.29
N LEU A 64 39.01 -2.08 -8.43
CA LEU A 64 37.58 -1.80 -8.54
C LEU A 64 37.20 -0.82 -7.42
N ALA A 65 36.50 0.26 -7.78
CA ALA A 65 35.93 1.16 -6.79
C ALA A 65 35.13 0.33 -5.78
N ALA A 66 35.21 0.66 -4.49
CA ALA A 66 34.42 -0.01 -3.47
C ALA A 66 32.95 0.00 -3.89
N ALA A 67 32.30 -1.16 -3.83
CA ALA A 67 30.91 -1.26 -4.23
C ALA A 67 30.08 -0.29 -3.38
N ALA A 68 29.27 0.55 -4.04
CA ALA A 68 28.29 1.33 -3.33
C ALA A 68 27.27 0.34 -2.74
N THR A 69 27.38 0.08 -1.44
CA THR A 69 26.40 -0.69 -0.69
C THR A 69 25.23 0.22 -0.39
N LEU A 70 24.06 -0.13 -0.90
CA LEU A 70 22.83 0.56 -0.53
C LEU A 70 22.50 0.09 0.89
N ALA A 71 22.87 0.92 1.87
CA ALA A 71 22.58 0.66 3.26
C ALA A 71 21.05 0.59 3.44
N ALA A 72 20.59 -0.53 3.99
CA ALA A 72 19.22 -0.66 4.42
C ALA A 72 19.06 0.12 5.74
N SER A 73 18.33 1.22 5.71
CA SER A 73 17.72 1.74 6.93
C SER A 73 16.44 0.94 7.16
N PRO A 74 16.32 0.18 8.27
CA PRO A 74 15.05 -0.46 8.59
C PRO A 74 13.98 0.64 8.67
N GLY A 75 12.92 0.52 7.87
CA GLY A 75 11.77 1.40 7.99
C GLY A 75 11.16 1.30 9.39
N GLN A 76 10.50 2.36 9.84
CA GLN A 76 9.82 2.33 11.13
C GLN A 76 8.68 1.30 11.07
N ARG A 77 8.70 0.35 12.01
CA ARG A 77 7.61 -0.63 12.17
C ARG A 77 6.35 0.09 12.65
N SER A 78 5.23 -0.18 11.98
CA SER A 78 3.92 0.34 12.36
C SER A 78 3.09 -0.76 13.01
N THR A 79 2.51 -0.47 14.18
CA THR A 79 1.61 -1.42 14.86
C THR A 79 0.35 -1.68 14.04
N ALA A 80 -0.18 -0.64 13.38
CA ALA A 80 -1.35 -0.76 12.52
C ALA A 80 -1.08 -1.69 11.34
N LEU A 81 0.09 -1.55 10.71
CA LEU A 81 0.45 -2.39 9.58
C LEU A 81 0.69 -3.85 9.98
N GLN A 82 1.31 -4.11 11.14
CA GLN A 82 1.44 -5.47 11.65
C GLN A 82 0.08 -6.14 11.85
N PHE A 83 -0.88 -5.37 12.36
CA PHE A 83 -2.23 -5.87 12.56
C PHE A 83 -2.96 -6.10 11.23
N ASP A 84 -2.86 -5.16 10.29
CA ASP A 84 -3.44 -5.37 8.96
C ASP A 84 -2.86 -6.61 8.28
N LEU A 85 -1.54 -6.79 8.24
CA LEU A 85 -0.92 -7.98 7.64
C LEU A 85 -1.44 -9.28 8.25
N PHE A 86 -1.67 -9.29 9.57
CA PHE A 86 -2.33 -10.41 10.24
C PHE A 86 -3.77 -10.62 9.70
N LEU A 87 -4.56 -9.56 9.59
CA LEU A 87 -5.94 -9.61 9.08
C LEU A 87 -5.98 -10.11 7.61
N ARG A 88 -5.11 -9.60 6.74
CA ARG A 88 -4.99 -10.03 5.33
C ARG A 88 -4.62 -11.50 5.22
N HIS A 89 -3.70 -11.97 6.05
CA HIS A 89 -3.33 -13.38 6.06
C HIS A 89 -4.42 -14.30 6.61
N ALA A 90 -5.12 -13.88 7.66
CA ALA A 90 -6.28 -14.60 8.16
C ALA A 90 -7.35 -14.73 7.06
N ALA A 91 -7.58 -13.65 6.29
CA ALA A 91 -8.47 -13.65 5.13
C ALA A 91 -8.00 -14.59 4.01
N ALA A 92 -6.73 -14.52 3.62
CA ALA A 92 -6.16 -15.35 2.54
C ALA A 92 -6.13 -16.84 2.90
N SER A 93 -5.75 -17.17 4.13
CA SER A 93 -5.72 -18.55 4.62
C SER A 93 -7.11 -19.08 5.01
N ARG A 94 -8.08 -18.18 5.21
CA ARG A 94 -9.40 -18.44 5.82
C ARG A 94 -9.30 -19.22 7.13
N ARG A 95 -8.25 -18.91 7.90
CA ARG A 95 -7.98 -19.47 9.22
C ARG A 95 -8.18 -18.39 10.25
N TYR A 96 -9.18 -18.59 11.10
CA TYR A 96 -9.58 -17.65 12.13
C TYR A 96 -9.57 -18.35 13.48
N GLU A 97 -9.05 -17.66 14.50
CA GLU A 97 -9.14 -18.13 15.87
C GLU A 97 -10.56 -17.93 16.39
N ALA A 98 -11.23 -19.01 16.75
CA ALA A 98 -12.63 -18.97 17.17
C ALA A 98 -12.76 -18.28 18.54
N PRO A 99 -13.67 -17.31 18.72
CA PRO A 99 -13.96 -16.75 20.04
C PRO A 99 -14.48 -17.86 20.96
N PRO A 100 -14.30 -17.73 22.29
CA PRO A 100 -14.88 -18.69 23.23
C PRO A 100 -16.38 -18.83 22.98
N ALA A 101 -16.87 -20.07 22.93
CA ALA A 101 -18.29 -20.32 22.74
C ALA A 101 -19.07 -19.63 23.86
N ALA A 102 -19.98 -18.72 23.50
CA ALA A 102 -21.06 -18.37 24.41
C ALA A 102 -21.85 -19.68 24.66
N GLY A 103 -22.28 -19.92 25.91
CA GLY A 103 -23.00 -21.14 26.30
C GLY A 103 -24.21 -21.47 25.42
N PRO A 104 -24.84 -22.66 25.62
CA PRO A 104 -25.79 -23.23 24.66
C PRO A 104 -26.89 -22.23 24.25
N ARG A 105 -26.90 -21.87 22.96
CA ARG A 105 -27.96 -21.04 22.35
C ARG A 105 -29.18 -21.93 22.08
N LEU A 106 -30.28 -21.64 22.77
CA LEU A 106 -31.59 -22.22 22.46
C LEU A 106 -32.11 -21.65 21.12
N GLY A 107 -32.43 -22.53 20.18
CA GLY A 107 -33.35 -22.31 19.06
C GLY A 107 -32.99 -21.22 18.04
N ARG A 108 -32.60 -21.61 16.82
CA ARG A 108 -32.54 -20.73 15.66
C ARG A 108 -33.96 -20.37 15.22
N ALA A 109 -34.43 -19.17 15.56
CA ALA A 109 -35.60 -18.58 14.93
C ALA A 109 -35.31 -18.37 13.42
N PRO A 110 -36.32 -18.49 12.52
CA PRO A 110 -36.13 -18.16 11.12
C PRO A 110 -35.66 -16.71 10.99
N ALA A 111 -34.78 -16.44 10.02
CA ALA A 111 -34.31 -15.10 9.72
C ALA A 111 -35.51 -14.24 9.30
N LEU A 112 -36.06 -13.49 10.24
CA LEU A 112 -36.93 -12.36 9.96
C LEU A 112 -36.11 -11.40 9.09
N GLN A 113 -36.74 -10.84 8.07
CA GLN A 113 -36.20 -9.71 7.33
C GLN A 113 -35.87 -8.61 8.36
N VAL A 114 -34.59 -8.44 8.69
CA VAL A 114 -34.17 -7.55 9.75
C VAL A 114 -34.26 -6.15 9.18
N SER A 115 -35.13 -5.29 9.72
CA SER A 115 -35.10 -3.88 9.34
C SER A 115 -33.75 -3.28 9.74
N PRO A 116 -33.26 -2.21 9.07
CA PRO A 116 -32.11 -1.47 9.55
C PRO A 116 -32.28 -1.16 11.05
N PRO A 117 -31.19 -1.19 11.83
CA PRO A 117 -31.28 -0.91 13.25
C PRO A 117 -31.83 0.50 13.47
N THR A 118 -32.53 0.70 14.58
CA THR A 118 -33.11 1.99 14.95
C THR A 118 -32.23 2.75 15.92
N LEU A 119 -32.35 4.08 15.93
CA LEU A 119 -31.57 4.94 16.82
C LEU A 119 -31.79 4.51 18.29
N GLY A 120 -30.68 4.28 19.01
CA GLY A 120 -30.71 3.86 20.40
C GLY A 120 -30.74 2.34 20.63
N ASP A 121 -30.92 1.52 19.58
CA ASP A 121 -30.86 0.06 19.70
C ASP A 121 -29.54 -0.42 20.28
N LEU A 122 -29.60 -1.50 21.05
CA LEU A 122 -28.43 -2.15 21.62
C LEU A 122 -28.11 -3.43 20.85
N ARG A 123 -26.85 -3.59 20.45
CA ARG A 123 -26.31 -4.83 19.88
C ARG A 123 -25.05 -5.23 20.62
N THR A 124 -24.84 -6.54 20.76
CA THR A 124 -23.60 -7.10 21.28
C THR A 124 -22.70 -7.50 20.13
N PHE A 125 -21.43 -7.14 20.23
CA PHE A 125 -20.40 -7.42 19.24
C PHE A 125 -19.24 -8.20 19.83
N LYS A 126 -18.56 -8.99 19.00
CA LYS A 126 -17.29 -9.65 19.29
C LYS A 126 -16.17 -8.86 18.62
N VAL A 127 -15.16 -8.47 19.39
CA VAL A 127 -14.10 -7.57 18.90
C VAL A 127 -12.74 -8.18 19.22
N CYS A 128 -11.82 -8.17 18.26
CA CYS A 128 -10.43 -8.54 18.51
C CYS A 128 -9.81 -7.61 19.57
N GLY A 129 -9.29 -8.17 20.66
CA GLY A 129 -8.66 -7.39 21.73
C GLY A 129 -7.12 -7.40 21.72
N ASN A 130 -6.50 -7.94 20.68
CA ASN A 130 -5.06 -7.84 20.44
C ASN A 130 -4.74 -7.89 18.93
N LEU A 131 -3.47 -7.66 18.58
CA LEU A 131 -2.98 -7.56 17.20
C LEU A 131 -2.91 -8.90 16.44
N THR A 132 -3.33 -10.00 17.06
CA THR A 132 -3.37 -11.33 16.44
C THR A 132 -4.73 -12.00 16.61
N CYS A 133 -5.77 -11.24 16.98
CA CYS A 133 -7.12 -11.72 17.25
C CYS A 133 -7.16 -13.09 17.97
N SER A 134 -6.32 -13.31 18.99
CA SER A 134 -6.26 -14.64 19.60
C SER A 134 -7.56 -14.95 20.34
N THR A 135 -7.92 -16.23 20.43
CA THR A 135 -9.17 -16.72 21.03
C THR A 135 -9.43 -16.08 22.40
N SER A 136 -8.43 -16.06 23.27
CA SER A 136 -8.52 -15.48 24.62
C SER A 136 -8.57 -13.95 24.66
N ALA A 137 -8.26 -13.28 23.56
CA ALA A 137 -8.23 -11.82 23.46
C ALA A 137 -9.56 -11.22 22.99
N PHE A 138 -10.46 -12.01 22.39
CA PHE A 138 -11.77 -11.52 21.98
C PHE A 138 -12.55 -10.92 23.15
N LYS A 139 -13.11 -9.72 22.93
CA LYS A 139 -13.98 -9.02 23.87
C LYS A 139 -15.40 -9.04 23.36
N THR A 140 -16.34 -9.12 24.29
CA THR A 140 -17.76 -8.94 24.01
C THR A 140 -18.15 -7.51 24.41
N VAL A 141 -18.59 -6.72 23.45
CA VAL A 141 -18.90 -5.29 23.62
C VAL A 141 -20.40 -5.07 23.45
N GLY A 142 -21.05 -4.42 24.41
CA GLY A 142 -22.40 -3.91 24.25
C GLY A 142 -22.35 -2.49 23.71
N ALA A 143 -22.93 -2.25 22.53
CA ALA A 143 -22.90 -0.96 21.87
C ALA A 143 -24.30 -0.46 21.50
N ARG A 144 -24.44 0.87 21.46
CA ARG A 144 -25.69 1.57 21.15
C ARG A 144 -25.59 2.27 19.80
N VAL A 145 -26.64 2.17 19.00
CA VAL A 145 -26.77 2.96 17.76
C VAL A 145 -26.83 4.45 18.10
N GLN A 146 -25.89 5.23 17.55
CA GLN A 146 -25.84 6.69 17.69
C GLN A 146 -26.28 7.44 16.43
N SER A 147 -26.21 6.81 15.26
CA SER A 147 -26.73 7.38 14.01
C SER A 147 -26.99 6.27 12.99
N VAL A 148 -28.04 6.43 12.18
CA VAL A 148 -28.45 5.47 11.14
C VAL A 148 -28.73 6.23 9.85
N GLY A 149 -28.09 5.81 8.78
CA GLY A 149 -28.16 6.38 7.44
C GLY A 149 -28.79 5.45 6.42
N ALA A 150 -28.61 5.81 5.15
CA ALA A 150 -29.08 4.98 4.04
C ALA A 150 -28.21 3.74 3.85
N HIS A 151 -26.91 3.83 4.16
CA HIS A 151 -25.94 2.77 3.93
C HIS A 151 -25.07 2.45 5.16
N ILE A 152 -25.25 3.15 6.27
CA ILE A 152 -24.42 3.02 7.47
C ILE A 152 -25.23 3.06 8.76
N ALA A 153 -24.85 2.23 9.73
CA ALA A 153 -25.26 2.37 11.13
C ALA A 153 -24.03 2.49 12.03
N ILE A 154 -23.95 3.58 12.80
CA ILE A 154 -22.84 3.84 13.71
C ILE A 154 -23.23 3.40 15.11
N TYR A 155 -22.58 2.35 15.60
CA TYR A 155 -22.67 1.86 16.97
C TYR A 155 -21.49 2.37 17.79
N VAL A 156 -21.77 2.80 19.02
CA VAL A 156 -20.75 3.21 19.98
C VAL A 156 -20.86 2.35 21.22
N ASP A 157 -19.72 1.82 21.65
CA ASP A 157 -19.57 1.09 22.90
C ASP A 157 -20.19 1.86 24.07
N THR A 158 -21.06 1.18 24.83
CA THR A 158 -21.74 1.77 25.99
C THR A 158 -20.77 2.10 27.14
N LEU A 159 -19.55 1.57 27.09
CA LEU A 159 -18.46 1.86 28.01
C LEU A 159 -17.42 2.83 27.43
N ALA A 160 -17.70 3.47 26.28
CA ALA A 160 -16.83 4.50 25.72
C ALA A 160 -16.59 5.64 26.73
N PRO A 161 -15.37 6.20 26.82
CA PRO A 161 -15.07 7.31 27.72
C PRO A 161 -15.97 8.53 27.49
N ALA A 162 -16.19 9.31 28.55
CA ALA A 162 -16.93 10.57 28.48
C ALA A 162 -16.20 11.61 27.61
N ASN A 163 -16.93 12.66 27.20
CA ASN A 163 -16.43 13.73 26.32
C ASN A 163 -16.01 13.21 24.91
N GLY A 164 -16.73 12.19 24.44
CA GLY A 164 -16.60 11.68 23.08
C GLY A 164 -17.36 12.53 22.05
N LEU A 165 -17.62 11.93 20.88
CA LEU A 165 -18.38 12.57 19.80
C LEU A 165 -19.82 12.85 20.23
N THR A 166 -20.36 13.96 19.74
CA THR A 166 -21.77 14.35 19.94
C THR A 166 -22.67 13.73 18.86
N THR A 167 -23.99 13.77 19.06
CA THR A 167 -24.96 13.36 18.02
C THR A 167 -24.73 14.07 16.69
N THR A 168 -24.47 15.39 16.72
CA THR A 168 -24.14 16.17 15.51
C THR A 168 -22.88 15.66 14.81
N ASP A 169 -21.88 15.19 15.57
CA ASP A 169 -20.67 14.62 14.99
C ASP A 169 -20.96 13.28 14.31
N PHE A 170 -21.74 12.40 14.93
CA PHE A 170 -22.15 11.14 14.32
C PHE A 170 -23.01 11.36 13.07
N ASP A 171 -23.92 12.32 13.10
CA ASP A 171 -24.72 12.68 11.93
C ASP A 171 -23.87 13.26 10.79
N SER A 172 -22.80 13.99 11.13
CA SER A 172 -21.81 14.46 10.15
C SER A 172 -21.05 13.29 9.52
N LEU A 173 -20.58 12.34 10.33
CA LEU A 173 -19.89 11.13 9.84
C LEU A 173 -20.79 10.29 8.94
N ARG A 174 -22.02 10.02 9.39
CA ARG A 174 -23.06 9.33 8.59
C ARG A 174 -23.28 10.03 7.26
N THR A 175 -23.46 11.35 7.27
CA THR A 175 -23.70 12.14 6.06
C THR A 175 -22.53 12.07 5.08
N VAL A 176 -21.29 12.14 5.57
CA VAL A 176 -20.09 11.99 4.72
C VAL A 176 -20.02 10.59 4.12
N PHE A 177 -20.30 9.55 4.90
CA PHE A 177 -20.29 8.19 4.39
C PHE A 177 -21.37 7.96 3.33
N ASP A 178 -22.64 8.22 3.65
CA ASP A 178 -23.78 7.98 2.76
C ASP A 178 -23.66 8.76 1.44
N ASN A 179 -23.32 10.05 1.52
CA ASN A 179 -23.40 10.93 0.35
C ASN A 179 -22.11 11.01 -0.47
N ARG A 180 -20.99 10.52 0.07
CA ARG A 180 -19.69 10.67 -0.57
C ARG A 180 -18.89 9.39 -0.59
N LEU A 181 -18.55 8.81 0.56
CA LEU A 181 -17.64 7.67 0.61
C LEU A 181 -18.27 6.42 -0.02
N TYR A 182 -19.48 6.07 0.41
CA TYR A 182 -20.20 4.91 -0.11
C TYR A 182 -20.39 4.92 -1.64
N PRO A 183 -20.92 5.99 -2.27
CA PRO A 183 -21.05 6.02 -3.72
C PRO A 183 -19.70 6.01 -4.45
N LEU A 184 -18.65 6.64 -3.91
CA LEU A 184 -17.32 6.62 -4.53
C LEU A 184 -16.73 5.21 -4.52
N ASP A 185 -16.72 4.55 -3.36
CA ASP A 185 -16.12 3.22 -3.22
C ASP A 185 -16.94 2.17 -3.98
N THR A 186 -18.28 2.27 -3.93
CA THR A 186 -19.11 1.31 -4.66
C THR A 186 -19.04 1.46 -6.18
N VAL A 187 -18.77 2.67 -6.68
CA VAL A 187 -18.48 2.94 -8.10
C VAL A 187 -17.07 2.50 -8.47
N ALA A 188 -16.08 2.70 -7.61
CA ALA A 188 -14.69 2.37 -7.91
C ALA A 188 -14.37 0.88 -7.81
N PHE A 189 -14.97 0.14 -6.87
CA PHE A 189 -14.52 -1.21 -6.51
C PHE A 189 -15.64 -2.27 -6.68
N GLY A 190 -16.88 -1.94 -6.34
CA GLY A 190 -17.99 -2.90 -6.29
C GLY A 190 -18.81 -2.76 -5.02
N ARG A 191 -19.76 -3.65 -4.79
CA ARG A 191 -20.60 -3.58 -3.58
C ARG A 191 -20.14 -4.56 -2.52
N GLU A 192 -20.36 -4.17 -1.28
CA GLU A 192 -20.42 -5.01 -0.09
C GLU A 192 -21.56 -6.05 -0.19
N PRO A 193 -21.58 -7.06 0.69
CA PRO A 193 -22.69 -7.99 0.80
C PRO A 193 -23.79 -7.41 1.71
N ASP A 194 -24.86 -8.18 1.92
CA ASP A 194 -25.85 -7.91 2.98
C ASP A 194 -26.18 -9.24 3.66
N VAL A 195 -25.19 -9.81 4.37
CA VAL A 195 -25.23 -11.18 4.90
C VAL A 195 -26.16 -11.33 6.10
N ASP A 196 -26.45 -10.23 6.81
CA ASP A 196 -27.44 -10.18 7.90
C ASP A 196 -28.77 -9.53 7.48
N SER A 197 -28.91 -9.12 6.21
CA SER A 197 -30.14 -8.59 5.61
C SER A 197 -30.69 -7.36 6.33
N ASN A 198 -29.81 -6.55 6.92
CA ASN A 198 -30.16 -5.32 7.63
C ASN A 198 -30.10 -4.07 6.72
N GLY A 199 -29.49 -4.19 5.52
CA GLY A 199 -29.40 -3.14 4.51
C GLY A 199 -28.38 -2.02 4.77
N VAL A 200 -27.54 -2.13 5.80
CA VAL A 200 -26.52 -1.13 6.17
C VAL A 200 -25.19 -1.77 6.55
N VAL A 201 -24.10 -1.05 6.27
CA VAL A 201 -22.79 -1.37 6.83
C VAL A 201 -22.73 -0.88 8.27
N ILE A 202 -22.21 -1.69 9.17
CA ILE A 202 -22.08 -1.35 10.59
C ILE A 202 -20.68 -0.86 10.88
N VAL A 203 -20.61 0.30 11.53
CA VAL A 203 -19.39 0.77 12.19
C VAL A 203 -19.52 0.56 13.68
N LEU A 204 -18.62 -0.22 14.27
CA LEU A 204 -18.47 -0.29 15.71
C LEU A 204 -17.31 0.59 16.18
N MET A 205 -17.63 1.71 16.82
CA MET A 205 -16.65 2.52 17.54
C MET A 205 -16.53 2.02 18.98
N THR A 206 -15.37 1.47 19.36
CA THR A 206 -15.16 0.88 20.70
C THR A 206 -13.78 1.17 21.27
N GLY A 207 -13.73 1.32 22.59
CA GLY A 207 -12.49 1.45 23.34
C GLY A 207 -11.59 0.21 23.26
N VAL A 208 -12.12 -0.95 22.86
CA VAL A 208 -11.31 -2.14 22.59
C VAL A 208 -10.30 -1.88 21.46
N VAL A 209 -10.67 -1.11 20.44
CA VAL A 209 -9.73 -0.73 19.35
C VAL A 209 -8.62 0.16 19.90
N ASN A 210 -8.95 1.16 20.73
CA ASN A 210 -7.94 2.01 21.38
C ASN A 210 -6.94 1.17 22.20
N GLN A 211 -7.42 0.10 22.86
CA GLN A 211 -6.62 -0.79 23.72
C GLN A 211 -5.80 -1.83 22.97
N LEU A 212 -5.90 -1.93 21.63
CA LEU A 212 -5.04 -2.81 20.83
C LEU A 212 -3.56 -2.49 21.02
N VAL A 213 -3.24 -1.26 21.41
CA VAL A 213 -1.88 -0.80 21.69
C VAL A 213 -1.81 -0.15 23.07
N THR A 214 -0.71 -0.39 23.77
CA THR A 214 -0.38 0.33 25.01
C THR A 214 -0.03 1.80 24.72
N LYS A 215 -0.06 2.66 25.74
CA LYS A 215 0.41 4.06 25.64
C LYS A 215 1.81 4.16 25.04
N THR A 216 2.72 3.30 25.48
CA THR A 216 4.11 3.26 25.01
C THR A 216 4.18 2.89 23.53
N GLN A 217 3.43 1.87 23.09
CA GLN A 217 3.35 1.52 21.67
C GLN A 217 2.75 2.65 20.85
N CYS A 218 1.67 3.29 21.30
CA CYS A 218 1.10 4.43 20.55
C CYS A 218 2.14 5.53 20.33
N ALA A 219 2.94 5.86 21.35
CA ALA A 219 3.99 6.88 21.24
C ALA A 219 5.19 6.48 20.38
N THR A 220 5.42 5.20 20.10
CA THR A 220 6.66 4.71 19.46
C THR A 220 6.43 4.07 18.09
N SER A 221 5.30 3.40 17.90
CA SER A 221 4.95 2.64 16.69
C SER A 221 3.53 2.91 16.19
N GLY A 222 2.85 3.92 16.75
CA GLY A 222 1.50 4.34 16.37
C GLY A 222 0.40 3.43 16.92
N PHE A 223 -0.83 3.72 16.49
CA PHE A 223 -2.07 3.06 16.94
C PHE A 223 -2.87 2.55 15.75
N VAL A 224 -3.81 1.63 16.03
CA VAL A 224 -4.79 1.14 15.05
C VAL A 224 -5.99 2.09 15.06
N ALA A 225 -6.25 2.78 13.96
CA ALA A 225 -7.39 3.71 13.87
C ALA A 225 -8.73 2.97 13.65
N GLY A 226 -8.68 1.89 12.88
CA GLY A 226 -9.78 0.99 12.58
C GLY A 226 -9.27 -0.30 11.96
N PHE A 227 -10.19 -1.22 11.70
CA PHE A 227 -9.92 -2.44 10.94
C PHE A 227 -11.21 -3.08 10.42
N PHE A 228 -11.09 -3.83 9.33
CA PHE A 228 -12.06 -4.81 8.86
C PHE A 228 -11.58 -6.23 9.19
N TYR A 229 -12.49 -7.07 9.71
CA TYR A 229 -12.18 -8.46 10.01
C TYR A 229 -13.06 -9.42 9.21
N SER A 230 -12.44 -10.08 8.22
CA SER A 230 -13.16 -10.95 7.27
C SER A 230 -13.90 -12.14 7.90
N ALA A 231 -13.57 -12.53 9.13
CA ALA A 231 -14.30 -13.59 9.84
C ALA A 231 -15.77 -13.22 10.11
N ASP A 232 -16.10 -11.92 10.16
CA ASP A 232 -17.48 -11.44 10.31
C ASP A 232 -18.34 -11.74 9.07
N LEU A 233 -17.71 -11.95 7.91
CA LEU A 233 -18.37 -12.22 6.63
C LEU A 233 -18.15 -13.65 6.09
N ASP A 234 -17.07 -14.34 6.48
CA ASP A 234 -16.74 -15.66 5.94
C ASP A 234 -17.86 -16.68 6.26
N PRO A 235 -18.54 -17.27 5.25
CA PRO A 235 -19.66 -18.20 5.45
C PRO A 235 -19.32 -19.43 6.30
N ARG A 236 -18.03 -19.80 6.41
CA ARG A 236 -17.57 -20.94 7.21
C ARG A 236 -17.61 -20.66 8.70
N VAL A 237 -17.47 -19.40 9.11
CA VAL A 237 -17.26 -19.04 10.52
C VAL A 237 -18.08 -17.86 11.00
N ARG A 238 -18.71 -17.06 10.13
CA ARG A 238 -19.41 -15.81 10.48
C ARG A 238 -20.41 -15.91 11.62
N ALA A 239 -21.13 -17.03 11.73
CA ALA A 239 -22.06 -17.30 12.82
C ALA A 239 -21.39 -17.40 14.22
N GLN A 240 -20.08 -17.61 14.26
CA GLN A 240 -19.24 -17.60 15.46
C GLN A 240 -18.74 -16.19 15.81
N TYR A 241 -18.84 -15.22 14.91
CA TYR A 241 -18.41 -13.84 15.08
C TYR A 241 -19.63 -12.89 15.11
N ASN A 242 -19.61 -11.79 14.36
CA ASN A 242 -20.70 -10.81 14.34
C ASN A 242 -21.74 -11.06 13.26
N ASP A 243 -21.45 -11.95 12.32
CA ASP A 243 -22.36 -12.40 11.28
C ASP A 243 -22.91 -11.27 10.40
N GLY A 244 -22.10 -10.26 10.05
CA GLY A 244 -22.54 -9.05 9.34
C GLY A 244 -21.40 -8.17 8.83
N GLU A 245 -21.75 -7.18 8.01
CA GLU A 245 -20.86 -6.16 7.44
C GLU A 245 -20.37 -5.18 8.51
N VAL A 246 -19.42 -5.61 9.33
CA VAL A 246 -18.85 -4.80 10.42
C VAL A 246 -17.43 -4.37 10.09
N PHE A 247 -17.14 -3.09 10.27
CA PHE A 247 -15.79 -2.62 10.49
C PHE A 247 -15.69 -1.78 11.77
N TYR A 248 -14.49 -1.72 12.33
CA TYR A 248 -14.23 -1.23 13.68
C TYR A 248 -13.45 0.07 13.63
N SER A 249 -13.67 0.96 14.61
CA SER A 249 -12.92 2.21 14.77
C SER A 249 -12.68 2.50 16.24
N ILE A 250 -11.66 3.30 16.53
CA ILE A 250 -11.46 3.89 17.87
C ILE A 250 -12.63 4.76 18.31
N VAL A 251 -12.76 4.96 19.62
CA VAL A 251 -13.55 6.04 20.23
C VAL A 251 -12.63 7.20 20.63
N ALA A 252 -13.23 8.36 20.85
CA ALA A 252 -12.54 9.48 21.49
C ALA A 252 -12.29 9.17 22.97
N ASP A 253 -11.08 9.47 23.42
CA ASP A 253 -10.60 9.31 24.79
C ASP A 253 -9.59 10.44 25.09
N PRO A 254 -10.08 11.69 25.27
CA PRO A 254 -9.20 12.83 25.51
C PRO A 254 -8.42 12.71 26.83
N GLY A 255 -8.91 11.88 27.77
CA GLY A 255 -8.24 11.61 29.04
C GLY A 255 -7.12 10.56 28.96
N ALA A 256 -6.89 9.94 27.80
CA ALA A 256 -5.91 8.87 27.63
C ALA A 256 -6.07 7.76 28.67
N THR A 257 -7.30 7.30 28.90
CA THR A 257 -7.61 6.23 29.86
C THR A 257 -7.42 4.84 29.27
N LEU A 258 -7.56 4.70 27.95
CA LEU A 258 -7.48 3.45 27.21
C LEU A 258 -6.08 3.23 26.62
N SER A 259 -5.52 4.26 25.98
CA SER A 259 -4.17 4.27 25.40
C SER A 259 -3.68 5.72 25.31
N CYS A 260 -3.11 6.16 24.18
CA CYS A 260 -2.83 7.58 23.93
C CYS A 260 -4.13 8.40 23.79
N ALA A 261 -4.02 9.71 24.02
CA ALA A 261 -5.17 10.61 23.95
C ALA A 261 -5.65 10.75 22.50
N HIS A 262 -6.96 10.62 22.30
CA HIS A 262 -7.62 10.97 21.05
C HIS A 262 -8.80 11.91 21.37
N SER A 263 -8.68 13.17 20.96
CA SER A 263 -9.78 14.13 21.16
C SER A 263 -10.96 13.81 20.24
N ALA A 264 -12.17 14.24 20.63
CA ALA A 264 -13.36 14.11 19.79
C ALA A 264 -13.18 14.78 18.41
N ALA A 265 -12.49 15.93 18.36
CA ALA A 265 -12.20 16.63 17.12
C ALA A 265 -11.27 15.81 16.19
N GLN A 266 -10.21 15.21 16.73
CA GLN A 266 -9.30 14.34 15.97
C GLN A 266 -10.02 13.11 15.44
N VAL A 267 -10.80 12.43 16.27
CA VAL A 267 -11.57 11.25 15.84
C VAL A 267 -12.58 11.65 14.76
N LYS A 268 -13.36 12.71 14.97
CA LYS A 268 -14.29 13.21 13.95
C LYS A 268 -13.60 13.50 12.62
N SER A 269 -12.41 14.10 12.65
CA SER A 269 -11.72 14.46 11.42
C SER A 269 -11.11 13.23 10.73
N SER A 270 -10.46 12.31 11.44
CA SER A 270 -9.75 11.18 10.83
C SER A 270 -10.65 10.01 10.44
N THR A 271 -11.75 9.79 11.17
CA THR A 271 -12.63 8.63 10.98
C THR A 271 -13.17 8.47 9.56
N PRO A 272 -13.56 9.53 8.81
CA PRO A 272 -13.94 9.39 7.41
C PRO A 272 -12.88 8.76 6.50
N VAL A 273 -11.60 9.04 6.73
CA VAL A 273 -10.48 8.41 6.00
C VAL A 273 -10.42 6.91 6.32
N THR A 274 -10.54 6.57 7.61
CA THR A 274 -10.63 5.16 8.05
C THR A 274 -11.86 4.45 7.47
N PHE A 275 -13.01 5.12 7.37
CA PHE A 275 -14.23 4.50 6.85
C PHE A 275 -14.09 4.06 5.40
N THR A 276 -13.55 4.92 4.53
CA THR A 276 -13.35 4.54 3.12
C THR A 276 -12.28 3.46 2.96
N HIS A 277 -11.23 3.48 3.79
CA HIS A 277 -10.21 2.44 3.83
C HIS A 277 -10.80 1.06 4.21
N GLU A 278 -11.45 0.96 5.37
CA GLU A 278 -11.98 -0.33 5.83
C GLU A 278 -13.16 -0.82 4.98
N PHE A 279 -13.93 0.09 4.41
CA PHE A 279 -14.99 -0.26 3.49
C PHE A 279 -14.44 -0.81 2.17
N GLN A 280 -13.32 -0.29 1.67
CA GLN A 280 -12.62 -0.86 0.51
C GLN A 280 -12.20 -2.31 0.78
N HIS A 281 -11.58 -2.61 1.93
CA HIS A 281 -11.26 -3.99 2.30
C HIS A 281 -12.47 -4.92 2.34
N MET A 282 -13.58 -4.44 2.89
CA MET A 282 -14.83 -5.19 2.95
C MET A 282 -15.37 -5.50 1.54
N ILE A 283 -15.42 -4.50 0.66
CA ILE A 283 -15.79 -4.69 -0.75
C ILE A 283 -14.83 -5.67 -1.42
N ASN A 284 -13.53 -5.52 -1.20
CA ASN A 284 -12.49 -6.35 -1.80
C ASN A 284 -12.69 -7.83 -1.46
N TYR A 285 -12.75 -8.14 -0.16
CA TYR A 285 -13.00 -9.50 0.33
C TYR A 285 -14.32 -10.06 -0.23
N THR A 286 -15.37 -9.24 -0.24
CA THR A 286 -16.69 -9.64 -0.75
C THR A 286 -16.64 -10.01 -2.22
N GLN A 287 -16.06 -9.15 -3.06
CA GLN A 287 -16.04 -9.34 -4.49
C GLN A 287 -15.16 -10.53 -4.90
N HIS A 288 -14.02 -10.73 -4.24
CA HIS A 288 -13.15 -11.87 -4.48
C HIS A 288 -13.73 -13.18 -3.92
N VAL A 289 -14.08 -13.21 -2.63
CA VAL A 289 -14.38 -14.45 -1.91
C VAL A 289 -15.86 -14.83 -1.98
N LEU A 290 -16.77 -13.88 -1.74
CA LEU A 290 -18.19 -14.20 -1.61
C LEU A 290 -18.91 -14.23 -2.96
N VAL A 291 -18.65 -13.24 -3.82
CA VAL A 291 -19.32 -13.13 -5.13
C VAL A 291 -18.68 -14.07 -6.15
N ARG A 292 -17.35 -14.20 -6.15
CA ARG A 292 -16.60 -14.91 -7.19
C ARG A 292 -16.00 -16.24 -6.74
N SER A 293 -16.13 -16.60 -5.47
CA SER A 293 -15.58 -17.86 -4.93
C SER A 293 -14.06 -18.01 -5.15
N GLY A 294 -13.32 -16.90 -5.24
CA GLY A 294 -11.87 -16.85 -5.32
C GLY A 294 -11.19 -16.83 -3.95
N GLY A 295 -9.87 -16.64 -3.95
CA GLY A 295 -9.10 -16.31 -2.74
C GLY A 295 -9.19 -14.81 -2.42
N ALA A 296 -8.96 -14.43 -1.17
CA ALA A 296 -8.81 -13.01 -0.82
C ALA A 296 -7.61 -12.41 -1.56
N GLU A 297 -7.71 -11.12 -1.93
CA GLU A 297 -6.65 -10.40 -2.64
C GLU A 297 -5.33 -10.41 -1.85
N ASP A 298 -4.21 -10.38 -2.56
CA ASP A 298 -2.89 -10.30 -1.97
C ASP A 298 -2.77 -8.99 -1.17
N GLY A 299 -2.30 -9.07 0.07
CA GLY A 299 -2.35 -7.94 1.01
C GLY A 299 -1.73 -6.64 0.49
N TRP A 300 -0.62 -6.69 -0.26
CA TRP A 300 -0.01 -5.49 -0.85
C TRP A 300 -0.93 -4.78 -1.85
N LEU A 301 -1.71 -5.53 -2.63
CA LEU A 301 -2.63 -4.95 -3.61
C LEU A 301 -3.92 -4.49 -2.94
N ASP A 302 -4.42 -5.24 -1.95
CA ASP A 302 -5.56 -4.85 -1.11
C ASP A 302 -5.28 -3.51 -0.40
N GLU A 303 -4.13 -3.38 0.26
CA GLU A 303 -3.68 -2.13 0.90
C GLU A 303 -3.51 -0.99 -0.11
N GLY A 304 -2.87 -1.26 -1.26
CA GLY A 304 -2.71 -0.25 -2.31
C GLY A 304 -4.06 0.28 -2.83
N LEU A 305 -5.06 -0.58 -2.95
CA LEU A 305 -6.42 -0.21 -3.36
C LEU A 305 -7.17 0.54 -2.25
N SER A 306 -7.00 0.16 -0.98
CA SER A 306 -7.53 0.90 0.17
C SER A 306 -6.93 2.31 0.29
N LYS A 307 -5.62 2.46 0.08
CA LYS A 307 -4.96 3.78 -0.03
C LYS A 307 -5.43 4.58 -1.24
N TYR A 308 -5.75 3.90 -2.35
CA TYR A 308 -6.36 4.56 -3.49
C TYR A 308 -7.80 5.05 -3.18
N ALA A 309 -8.55 4.34 -2.34
CA ALA A 309 -9.88 4.78 -1.88
C ALA A 309 -9.79 6.07 -1.04
N GLU A 310 -8.82 6.15 -0.12
CA GLU A 310 -8.50 7.37 0.63
C GLU A 310 -8.22 8.55 -0.33
N GLU A 311 -7.32 8.37 -1.31
CA GLU A 311 -7.04 9.40 -2.32
C GLU A 311 -8.29 9.79 -3.13
N LEU A 312 -9.09 8.82 -3.57
CA LEU A 312 -10.29 9.05 -4.37
C LEU A 312 -11.32 9.89 -3.57
N ALA A 313 -11.54 9.52 -2.31
CA ALA A 313 -12.38 10.27 -1.39
C ALA A 313 -11.86 11.70 -1.19
N GLY A 314 -10.55 11.86 -0.97
CA GLY A 314 -9.91 13.18 -0.88
C GLY A 314 -10.10 14.03 -2.13
N ARG A 315 -9.88 13.46 -3.32
CA ARG A 315 -10.01 14.18 -4.59
C ARG A 315 -11.41 14.72 -4.84
N SER A 316 -12.45 14.07 -4.29
CA SER A 316 -13.83 14.53 -4.41
C SER A 316 -14.10 15.90 -3.75
N TYR A 317 -13.18 16.39 -2.92
CA TYR A 317 -13.23 17.73 -2.33
C TYR A 317 -12.60 18.82 -3.21
N LEU A 318 -11.84 18.44 -4.25
CA LEU A 318 -11.18 19.41 -5.14
C LEU A 318 -12.12 19.93 -6.24
N PRO A 319 -11.91 21.18 -6.71
CA PRO A 319 -10.91 22.14 -6.24
C PRO A 319 -11.36 22.94 -5.00
N GLY A 320 -12.57 22.71 -4.48
CA GLY A 320 -13.22 23.59 -3.49
C GLY A 320 -12.64 23.55 -2.08
N ASP A 321 -12.12 22.40 -1.64
CA ASP A 321 -11.60 22.20 -0.29
C ASP A 321 -10.28 21.42 -0.31
N SER A 322 -9.19 22.16 -0.48
CA SER A 322 -7.83 21.61 -0.52
C SER A 322 -7.32 21.14 0.85
N ALA A 323 -7.92 21.63 1.95
CA ALA A 323 -7.53 21.23 3.30
C ALA A 323 -8.03 19.82 3.58
N THR A 324 -9.30 19.52 3.27
CA THR A 324 -9.81 18.15 3.38
C THR A 324 -9.17 17.21 2.37
N PHE A 325 -8.88 17.64 1.13
CA PHE A 325 -8.07 16.82 0.22
C PHE A 325 -6.73 16.42 0.85
N SER A 326 -5.99 17.40 1.37
CA SER A 326 -4.71 17.14 2.03
C SER A 326 -4.87 16.19 3.22
N GLN A 327 -5.95 16.32 4.00
CA GLN A 327 -6.21 15.45 5.13
C GLN A 327 -6.36 13.97 4.74
N TYR A 328 -7.02 13.69 3.61
CA TYR A 328 -7.17 12.33 3.11
C TYR A 328 -5.86 11.80 2.54
N ALA A 329 -5.18 12.58 1.70
CA ALA A 329 -4.04 12.12 0.90
C ALA A 329 -2.67 12.21 1.59
N PHE A 330 -2.57 12.86 2.76
CA PHE A 330 -1.27 13.16 3.37
C PHE A 330 -0.49 11.90 3.75
N ASN A 331 -1.15 10.90 4.33
CA ASN A 331 -0.47 9.70 4.82
C ASN A 331 0.15 8.90 3.67
N GLU A 332 -0.58 8.75 2.57
CA GLU A 332 -0.16 8.05 1.36
C GLU A 332 1.01 8.77 0.69
N VAL A 333 0.95 10.11 0.61
CA VAL A 333 2.05 10.93 0.09
C VAL A 333 3.28 10.84 1.00
N PHE A 334 3.11 10.87 2.31
CA PHE A 334 4.21 10.75 3.26
C PHE A 334 4.85 9.36 3.25
N ASP A 335 4.04 8.31 3.15
CA ASP A 335 4.51 6.93 3.07
C ASP A 335 5.20 6.64 1.72
N ALA A 336 4.69 7.21 0.63
CA ALA A 336 5.36 7.23 -0.67
C ALA A 336 6.70 7.95 -0.62
N TYR A 337 6.80 9.06 0.12
CA TYR A 337 8.07 9.73 0.35
C TYR A 337 9.07 8.81 1.04
N LYS A 338 8.64 8.11 2.11
CA LYS A 338 9.47 7.12 2.83
C LYS A 338 9.92 5.99 1.90
N TYR A 339 9.03 5.41 1.09
CA TYR A 339 9.36 4.41 0.07
C TYR A 339 10.52 4.87 -0.81
N LEU A 340 10.36 6.07 -1.40
CA LEU A 340 11.29 6.61 -2.37
C LEU A 340 12.65 6.96 -1.77
N THR A 341 12.80 7.05 -0.45
CA THR A 341 14.13 7.17 0.19
C THR A 341 14.99 5.92 0.02
N ALA A 342 14.37 4.73 -0.02
CA ALA A 342 15.07 3.45 -0.13
C ALA A 342 14.23 2.36 -0.84
N PRO A 343 13.92 2.48 -2.15
CA PRO A 343 13.09 1.50 -2.87
C PRO A 343 13.66 0.07 -2.93
N GLY A 344 14.97 -0.09 -2.73
CA GLY A 344 15.62 -1.41 -2.70
C GLY A 344 15.33 -2.18 -1.42
N SER A 345 15.16 -1.45 -0.31
CA SER A 345 14.94 -2.02 1.03
C SER A 345 13.47 -2.19 1.38
N ASN A 346 12.57 -1.55 0.65
CA ASN A 346 11.12 -1.60 0.86
C ASN A 346 10.47 -2.25 -0.39
N PRO A 347 10.18 -3.57 -0.40
CA PRO A 347 9.52 -4.22 -1.52
C PRO A 347 8.10 -3.71 -1.77
N LEU A 348 7.65 -3.76 -3.03
CA LEU A 348 6.23 -3.59 -3.36
C LEU A 348 5.40 -4.76 -2.81
N LEU A 349 5.89 -5.99 -2.96
CA LEU A 349 5.17 -7.18 -2.50
C LEU A 349 5.57 -7.49 -1.05
N ILE A 350 4.80 -6.96 -0.11
CA ILE A 350 5.05 -7.00 1.33
C ILE A 350 5.10 -8.45 1.83
N PRO A 351 6.19 -8.88 2.50
CA PRO A 351 6.21 -10.16 3.21
C PRO A 351 5.31 -10.13 4.44
N PHE A 352 4.68 -11.26 4.75
CA PHE A 352 3.68 -11.43 5.83
C PHE A 352 4.12 -10.92 7.23
N ASP A 353 5.42 -10.90 7.55
CA ASP A 353 5.89 -10.72 8.93
C ASP A 353 6.65 -9.40 9.22
N ASN A 354 6.89 -8.53 8.23
CA ASN A 354 7.85 -7.40 8.39
C ASN A 354 7.43 -6.08 7.73
N GLY A 355 6.13 -5.81 7.62
CA GLY A 355 5.59 -4.58 7.04
C GLY A 355 6.18 -3.27 7.59
N THR A 356 6.50 -2.32 6.71
CA THR A 356 6.78 -0.91 7.05
C THR A 356 5.85 0.04 6.31
N LEU A 357 5.64 1.25 6.86
CA LEU A 357 4.85 2.28 6.18
C LEU A 357 5.38 2.63 4.78
N ALA A 358 6.70 2.51 4.57
CA ALA A 358 7.29 2.69 3.25
C ALA A 358 6.80 1.66 2.22
N GLU A 359 6.49 0.44 2.63
CA GLU A 359 5.96 -0.59 1.71
C GLU A 359 4.49 -0.34 1.36
N ILE A 360 3.71 0.27 2.27
CA ILE A 360 2.36 0.78 1.96
C ILE A 360 2.44 1.95 0.97
N GLY A 361 3.42 2.84 1.14
CA GLY A 361 3.73 3.88 0.16
C GLY A 361 4.05 3.33 -1.23
N ALA A 362 4.78 2.21 -1.30
CA ALA A 362 5.04 1.49 -2.55
C ALA A 362 3.74 0.99 -3.20
N SER A 363 2.87 0.39 -2.40
CA SER A 363 1.59 -0.18 -2.83
C SER A 363 0.66 0.89 -3.40
N TRP A 364 0.52 2.03 -2.71
CA TRP A 364 -0.24 3.18 -3.21
C TRP A 364 0.36 3.75 -4.49
N LEU A 365 1.68 4.00 -4.53
CA LEU A 365 2.35 4.51 -5.73
C LEU A 365 2.12 3.60 -6.94
N PHE A 366 2.21 2.28 -6.76
CA PHE A 366 1.96 1.33 -7.83
C PHE A 366 0.52 1.39 -8.33
N VAL A 367 -0.48 1.34 -7.43
CA VAL A 367 -1.89 1.43 -7.80
C VAL A 367 -2.19 2.76 -8.48
N ARG A 368 -1.69 3.88 -7.95
CA ARG A 368 -1.86 5.22 -8.54
C ARG A 368 -1.27 5.29 -9.95
N TYR A 369 -0.06 4.77 -10.15
CA TYR A 369 0.56 4.65 -11.47
C TYR A 369 -0.31 3.80 -12.40
N ALA A 370 -0.77 2.64 -11.94
CA ALA A 370 -1.59 1.75 -12.75
C ALA A 370 -2.92 2.40 -13.16
N VAL A 371 -3.60 3.12 -12.26
CA VAL A 371 -4.82 3.85 -12.61
C VAL A 371 -4.52 4.98 -13.60
N ASP A 372 -3.44 5.73 -13.43
CA ASP A 372 -3.05 6.77 -14.39
C ASP A 372 -2.80 6.20 -15.80
N GLN A 373 -2.25 5.00 -15.89
CA GLN A 373 -1.91 4.37 -17.16
C GLN A 373 -3.09 3.62 -17.80
N TYR A 374 -3.99 3.03 -17.02
CA TYR A 374 -5.04 2.12 -17.51
C TYR A 374 -6.48 2.60 -17.26
N GLY A 375 -6.64 3.74 -16.58
CA GLY A 375 -7.89 4.45 -16.37
C GLY A 375 -8.67 4.01 -15.13
N ASP A 376 -9.66 4.83 -14.77
CA ASP A 376 -10.42 4.74 -13.52
C ASP A 376 -11.29 3.48 -13.38
N SER A 377 -11.46 2.70 -14.45
CA SER A 377 -12.12 1.39 -14.39
C SER A 377 -11.23 0.27 -13.84
N LEU A 378 -9.91 0.48 -13.77
CA LEU A 378 -8.95 -0.54 -13.35
C LEU A 378 -9.20 -1.06 -11.93
N PRO A 379 -9.41 -0.22 -10.90
CA PRO A 379 -9.63 -0.70 -9.53
C PRO A 379 -10.81 -1.66 -9.44
N ARG A 380 -11.91 -1.36 -10.13
CA ARG A 380 -13.07 -2.26 -10.23
C ARG A 380 -12.67 -3.60 -10.83
N LYS A 381 -11.92 -3.60 -11.94
CA LYS A 381 -11.49 -4.84 -12.60
C LYS A 381 -10.58 -5.70 -11.72
N LEU A 382 -9.69 -5.06 -10.95
CA LEU A 382 -8.83 -5.75 -9.99
C LEU A 382 -9.66 -6.40 -8.89
N VAL A 383 -10.54 -5.64 -8.24
CA VAL A 383 -11.42 -6.13 -7.16
C VAL A 383 -12.45 -7.15 -7.65
N GLN A 384 -12.93 -7.02 -8.89
CA GLN A 384 -13.95 -7.88 -9.48
C GLN A 384 -13.34 -9.07 -10.23
N SER A 385 -12.39 -9.75 -9.60
CA SER A 385 -11.60 -10.83 -10.18
C SER A 385 -11.58 -12.07 -9.29
N THR A 386 -11.32 -13.24 -9.89
CA THR A 386 -10.92 -14.45 -9.14
C THR A 386 -9.41 -14.58 -9.01
N LEU A 387 -8.64 -13.79 -9.78
CA LEU A 387 -7.19 -13.74 -9.70
C LEU A 387 -6.77 -12.79 -8.58
N THR A 388 -5.59 -13.01 -8.01
CA THR A 388 -4.99 -12.13 -6.99
C THR A 388 -3.56 -11.73 -7.38
N GLY A 389 -3.05 -10.69 -6.72
CA GLY A 389 -1.68 -10.24 -6.79
C GLY A 389 -1.18 -9.97 -8.20
N ALA A 390 0.06 -10.39 -8.46
CA ALA A 390 0.74 -10.18 -9.73
C ALA A 390 -0.02 -10.77 -10.93
N ALA A 391 -0.71 -11.90 -10.75
CA ALA A 391 -1.50 -12.52 -11.81
C ALA A 391 -2.75 -11.69 -12.15
N ASN A 392 -3.40 -11.11 -11.13
CA ASN A 392 -4.54 -10.22 -11.33
C ASN A 392 -4.13 -8.95 -12.08
N VAL A 393 -3.06 -8.30 -11.61
CA VAL A 393 -2.48 -7.12 -12.24
C VAL A 393 -2.13 -7.38 -13.71
N ALA A 394 -1.45 -8.48 -14.00
CA ALA A 394 -1.06 -8.83 -15.36
C ALA A 394 -2.28 -9.02 -16.28
N ALA A 395 -3.32 -9.69 -15.78
CA ALA A 395 -4.56 -9.91 -16.52
C ALA A 395 -5.30 -8.60 -16.81
N GLN A 396 -5.48 -7.73 -15.81
CA GLN A 396 -6.29 -6.52 -15.96
C GLN A 396 -5.57 -5.39 -16.71
N MET A 397 -4.24 -5.35 -16.65
CA MET A 397 -3.42 -4.41 -17.44
C MET A 397 -3.10 -4.94 -18.85
N GLY A 398 -3.44 -6.20 -19.16
CA GLY A 398 -3.17 -6.80 -20.46
C GLY A 398 -1.67 -6.91 -20.79
N GLN A 399 -0.81 -7.02 -19.78
CA GLN A 399 0.64 -7.13 -19.95
C GLN A 399 1.27 -7.95 -18.83
N PRO A 400 2.44 -8.59 -19.07
CA PRO A 400 3.17 -9.28 -18.02
C PRO A 400 3.47 -8.39 -16.81
N PHE A 401 3.39 -8.97 -15.60
CA PHE A 401 3.64 -8.23 -14.34
C PHE A 401 5.04 -7.61 -14.30
N ASP A 402 6.05 -8.31 -14.84
CA ASP A 402 7.41 -7.80 -14.87
C ASP A 402 7.58 -6.57 -15.76
N ALA A 403 6.83 -6.47 -16.86
CA ALA A 403 6.75 -5.27 -17.68
C ALA A 403 6.07 -4.11 -16.92
N ALA A 404 4.99 -4.39 -16.18
CA ALA A 404 4.29 -3.40 -15.37
C ALA A 404 5.20 -2.79 -14.28
N VAL A 405 5.85 -3.64 -13.49
CA VAL A 405 6.75 -3.22 -12.40
C VAL A 405 8.00 -2.52 -12.95
N THR A 406 8.54 -2.97 -14.10
CA THR A 406 9.65 -2.30 -14.78
C THR A 406 9.33 -0.84 -15.12
N ARG A 407 8.18 -0.61 -15.76
CA ARG A 407 7.78 0.73 -16.17
C ARG A 407 7.49 1.60 -14.96
N TRP A 408 6.83 1.05 -13.94
CA TRP A 408 6.59 1.75 -12.67
C TRP A 408 7.91 2.17 -11.98
N ALA A 409 8.90 1.26 -11.91
CA ALA A 409 10.20 1.59 -11.33
C ALA A 409 10.91 2.73 -12.08
N LEU A 410 10.85 2.75 -13.42
CA LEU A 410 11.37 3.90 -14.16
C LEU A 410 10.55 5.17 -13.90
N ALA A 411 9.21 5.09 -13.91
CA ALA A 411 8.30 6.21 -13.68
C ALA A 411 8.55 6.90 -12.33
N ASN A 412 8.87 6.13 -11.28
CA ASN A 412 9.24 6.65 -9.95
C ASN A 412 10.39 7.66 -9.98
N TRP A 413 11.21 7.67 -11.03
CA TRP A 413 12.28 8.66 -11.18
C TRP A 413 12.06 9.62 -12.36
N VAL A 414 11.59 9.16 -13.52
CA VAL A 414 11.56 10.01 -14.73
C VAL A 414 10.29 10.82 -14.92
N SER A 415 9.17 10.44 -14.29
CA SER A 415 7.82 10.95 -14.61
C SER A 415 7.73 12.46 -14.80
N ASP A 416 8.23 13.24 -13.84
CA ASP A 416 8.22 14.71 -13.86
C ASP A 416 9.63 15.30 -13.73
N LEU A 417 10.64 14.58 -14.25
CA LEU A 417 12.03 15.00 -14.25
C LEU A 417 12.23 16.30 -15.05
N PRO A 418 12.72 17.40 -14.43
CA PRO A 418 12.91 18.67 -15.14
C PRO A 418 13.86 18.54 -16.33
N GLY A 419 13.46 19.11 -17.47
CA GLY A 419 14.25 19.09 -18.71
C GLY A 419 14.26 17.75 -19.45
N PHE A 420 13.49 16.77 -18.99
CA PHE A 420 13.39 15.44 -19.60
C PHE A 420 11.94 15.13 -19.97
N MET A 421 11.72 14.72 -21.22
CA MET A 421 10.41 14.27 -21.68
C MET A 421 10.30 12.76 -21.46
N ALA A 422 9.65 12.36 -20.37
CA ALA A 422 9.41 10.95 -20.10
C ALA A 422 8.48 10.33 -21.16
N PRO A 423 8.74 9.08 -21.60
CA PRO A 423 7.79 8.32 -22.39
C PRO A 423 6.42 8.26 -21.71
N PRO A 424 5.29 8.30 -22.44
CA PRO A 424 3.96 8.36 -21.84
C PRO A 424 3.69 7.24 -20.81
N GLU A 425 4.18 6.04 -21.07
CA GLU A 425 4.03 4.89 -20.17
C GLU A 425 4.89 4.97 -18.90
N LEU A 426 5.79 5.95 -18.79
CA LEU A 426 6.67 6.17 -17.64
C LEU A 426 6.28 7.42 -16.84
N THR A 427 4.99 7.80 -16.87
CA THR A 427 4.47 9.00 -16.21
C THR A 427 3.42 8.68 -15.14
N TYR A 428 3.41 9.48 -14.08
CA TYR A 428 2.24 9.75 -13.27
C TYR A 428 1.51 10.95 -13.90
N LYS A 429 0.19 10.83 -14.07
CA LYS A 429 -0.67 11.86 -14.67
C LYS A 429 -1.39 12.67 -13.59
N SER A 430 -1.74 12.03 -12.48
CA SER A 430 -2.53 12.64 -11.41
C SER A 430 -1.67 13.30 -10.32
N TRP A 431 -0.36 13.04 -10.32
CA TRP A 431 0.61 13.57 -9.37
C TRP A 431 1.89 14.02 -10.09
N HIS A 432 2.47 15.12 -9.61
CA HIS A 432 3.80 15.58 -9.99
C HIS A 432 4.71 15.51 -8.76
N PHE A 433 5.21 14.32 -8.44
CA PHE A 433 5.88 14.05 -7.16
C PHE A 433 7.10 14.93 -6.87
N ARG A 434 7.91 15.30 -7.87
CA ARG A 434 9.03 16.23 -7.63
C ARG A 434 8.53 17.60 -7.22
N ARG A 435 7.43 18.07 -7.80
CA ARG A 435 6.80 19.34 -7.40
C ARG A 435 6.15 19.23 -6.03
N THR A 436 5.37 18.17 -5.80
CA THR A 436 4.67 17.93 -4.53
C THR A 436 5.66 17.81 -3.38
N PHE A 437 6.68 16.98 -3.50
CA PHE A 437 7.69 16.81 -2.44
C PHE A 437 8.57 18.04 -2.25
N ALA A 438 8.88 18.80 -3.31
CA ALA A 438 9.57 20.07 -3.16
C ALA A 438 8.74 21.08 -2.36
N SER A 439 7.43 21.13 -2.60
CA SER A 439 6.50 21.96 -1.84
C SER A 439 6.38 21.52 -0.38
N LEU A 440 6.31 20.21 -0.12
CA LEU A 440 6.25 19.66 1.24
C LEU A 440 7.56 19.87 2.00
N ASN A 441 8.71 19.68 1.36
CA ASN A 441 10.03 20.00 1.94
C ASN A 441 10.15 21.48 2.34
N ALA A 442 9.60 22.40 1.54
CA ALA A 442 9.60 23.82 1.88
C ALA A 442 8.68 24.17 3.07
N GLN A 443 7.66 23.36 3.33
CA GLN A 443 6.71 23.53 4.43
C GLN A 443 7.19 22.84 5.72
N ASP A 444 7.74 21.64 5.60
CA ASP A 444 8.19 20.80 6.70
C ASP A 444 9.43 19.98 6.29
N ALA A 445 10.61 20.57 6.51
CA ALA A 445 11.89 19.92 6.23
C ALA A 445 12.27 18.83 7.24
N LEU A 446 11.54 18.69 8.35
CA LEU A 446 11.80 17.62 9.33
C LEU A 446 11.26 16.29 8.80
N ASP A 447 10.00 16.28 8.37
CA ASP A 447 9.36 15.09 7.80
C ASP A 447 9.75 14.87 6.33
N PHE A 448 10.00 15.94 5.58
CA PHE A 448 10.43 15.89 4.19
C PHE A 448 11.84 16.49 4.03
N PRO A 449 12.93 15.80 4.43
CA PRO A 449 14.28 16.38 4.44
C PRO A 449 14.91 16.67 3.07
N ARG A 450 14.31 16.22 1.97
CA ARG A 450 14.78 16.44 0.60
C ARG A 450 13.62 16.89 -0.29
N PRO A 451 13.84 17.81 -1.24
CA PRO A 451 12.83 18.18 -2.24
C PRO A 451 12.35 17.00 -3.10
N PHE A 452 13.21 15.99 -3.28
CA PHE A 452 12.83 14.70 -3.86
C PHE A 452 13.62 13.59 -3.17
N PRO A 453 12.95 12.57 -2.59
CA PRO A 453 13.60 11.56 -1.75
C PRO A 453 14.46 10.57 -2.54
N LEU A 454 14.09 10.23 -3.77
CA LEU A 454 14.80 9.24 -4.58
C LEU A 454 16.03 9.87 -5.24
N VAL A 455 17.19 9.60 -4.66
CA VAL A 455 18.50 10.08 -5.13
C VAL A 455 19.35 8.90 -5.60
N PRO A 456 19.46 8.67 -6.92
CA PRO A 456 20.32 7.62 -7.46
C PRO A 456 21.79 7.87 -7.10
N THR A 457 22.52 6.79 -6.84
CA THR A 457 23.99 6.84 -6.77
C THR A 457 24.58 7.18 -8.15
N THR A 458 25.83 7.63 -8.21
CA THR A 458 26.45 8.10 -9.45
C THR A 458 27.85 7.53 -9.65
N SER A 459 28.23 7.25 -10.90
CA SER A 459 29.62 6.92 -11.27
C SER A 459 29.87 7.13 -12.77
N ALA A 460 31.14 7.14 -13.19
CA ALA A 460 31.47 6.96 -14.60
C ALA A 460 30.97 5.57 -15.06
N GLY A 461 30.53 5.43 -16.31
CA GLY A 461 30.05 4.15 -16.85
C GLY A 461 31.08 3.04 -16.75
N SER A 462 32.36 3.39 -16.90
CA SER A 462 33.51 2.49 -16.72
C SER A 462 33.82 2.13 -15.25
N ALA A 463 33.11 2.71 -14.28
CA ALA A 463 33.34 2.55 -12.85
C ALA A 463 32.08 2.07 -12.10
N VAL A 464 31.03 1.65 -12.81
CA VAL A 464 29.81 1.13 -12.20
C VAL A 464 30.16 -0.06 -11.32
N ASN A 465 29.82 0.04 -10.03
CA ASN A 465 29.89 -1.05 -9.05
C ASN A 465 28.85 -0.82 -7.94
N VAL A 466 27.69 -1.46 -8.08
CA VAL A 466 26.53 -1.33 -7.19
C VAL A 466 26.16 -2.71 -6.68
N SER A 467 25.86 -2.82 -5.39
CA SER A 467 25.39 -4.08 -4.80
C SER A 467 24.36 -3.84 -3.72
N GLY A 468 23.52 -4.84 -3.48
CA GLY A 468 22.49 -4.81 -2.45
C GLY A 468 21.68 -6.09 -2.46
N THR A 469 20.44 -5.99 -1.98
CA THR A 469 19.47 -7.08 -1.98
C THR A 469 18.27 -6.69 -2.83
N LEU A 470 17.88 -7.56 -3.74
CA LEU A 470 16.61 -7.46 -4.47
C LEU A 470 15.56 -8.24 -3.70
N GLN A 471 14.42 -7.61 -3.45
CA GLN A 471 13.21 -8.21 -2.86
C GLN A 471 12.07 -8.11 -3.88
N ALA A 472 11.00 -8.89 -3.74
CA ALA A 472 9.88 -8.89 -4.70
C ALA A 472 9.33 -7.48 -4.99
N GLY A 473 9.49 -7.02 -6.25
CA GLY A 473 9.09 -5.68 -6.68
C GLY A 473 9.96 -4.53 -6.16
N SER A 474 11.17 -4.81 -5.65
CA SER A 474 12.15 -3.81 -5.21
C SER A 474 13.26 -3.59 -6.24
N GLY A 475 13.94 -2.45 -6.15
CA GLY A 475 15.05 -2.12 -7.05
C GLY A 475 15.93 -1.00 -6.54
N ALA A 476 17.11 -0.88 -7.15
CA ALA A 476 18.06 0.17 -6.86
C ALA A 476 18.19 1.14 -8.03
N TYR A 477 18.68 2.36 -7.77
CA TYR A 477 18.81 3.40 -8.79
C TYR A 477 20.25 3.91 -8.83
N HIS A 478 20.83 3.89 -10.03
CA HIS A 478 22.17 4.39 -10.29
C HIS A 478 22.21 5.18 -11.59
N ARG A 479 23.00 6.24 -11.66
CA ARG A 479 23.26 7.03 -12.87
C ARG A 479 24.70 6.82 -13.33
N ALA A 480 24.85 6.33 -14.55
CA ALA A 480 26.15 6.10 -15.19
C ALA A 480 26.43 7.18 -16.23
N PHE A 481 27.60 7.80 -16.17
CA PHE A 481 28.02 8.90 -17.04
C PHE A 481 29.05 8.47 -18.08
N GLN A 482 28.92 8.94 -19.32
CA GLN A 482 29.95 8.90 -20.34
C GLN A 482 30.29 10.32 -20.77
N GLY A 483 31.54 10.73 -20.62
CA GLY A 483 32.08 11.96 -21.21
C GLY A 483 32.13 11.90 -22.74
N PRO A 484 32.44 13.02 -23.40
CA PRO A 484 32.63 13.05 -24.85
C PRO A 484 33.72 12.08 -25.28
N SER A 485 33.48 11.30 -26.33
CA SER A 485 34.39 10.27 -26.85
C SER A 485 34.75 9.13 -25.88
N ASP A 486 34.04 9.00 -24.75
CA ASP A 486 34.28 7.90 -23.81
C ASP A 486 34.03 6.53 -24.47
N PRO A 487 34.87 5.53 -24.15
CA PRO A 487 34.73 4.20 -24.72
C PRO A 487 33.43 3.51 -24.27
N ALA A 488 33.09 2.43 -24.98
CA ALA A 488 32.05 1.52 -24.57
C ALA A 488 32.38 0.91 -23.19
N PHE A 489 31.36 0.62 -22.40
CA PHE A 489 31.50 -0.11 -21.14
C PHE A 489 30.53 -1.28 -21.10
N THR A 490 30.95 -2.39 -20.48
CA THR A 490 30.13 -3.59 -20.34
C THR A 490 29.77 -3.79 -18.89
N LEU A 491 28.48 -3.96 -18.61
CA LEU A 491 27.96 -4.28 -17.28
C LEU A 491 27.74 -5.79 -17.16
N SER A 492 27.96 -6.34 -15.97
CA SER A 492 27.50 -7.66 -15.54
C SER A 492 26.52 -7.49 -14.39
N PHE A 493 25.33 -8.06 -14.54
CA PHE A 493 24.31 -8.15 -13.50
C PHE A 493 24.18 -9.58 -13.01
N SER A 494 24.66 -9.82 -11.80
CA SER A 494 24.82 -11.16 -11.20
C SER A 494 24.45 -11.13 -9.72
N ARG A 495 24.48 -12.30 -9.06
CA ARG A 495 24.16 -12.42 -7.64
C ARG A 495 25.23 -11.80 -6.74
N ASP A 496 26.50 -12.07 -7.04
CA ASP A 496 27.66 -11.71 -6.21
C ASP A 496 28.89 -11.28 -7.04
N GLY A 497 28.72 -11.08 -8.35
CA GLY A 497 29.79 -10.76 -9.28
C GLY A 497 30.23 -11.94 -10.15
N SER A 498 29.82 -13.18 -9.83
CA SER A 498 30.17 -14.37 -10.61
C SER A 498 28.99 -15.33 -10.83
N ALA A 499 28.12 -15.50 -9.84
CA ALA A 499 26.99 -16.43 -9.93
C ALA A 499 25.76 -15.78 -10.60
N ALA A 500 25.01 -16.58 -11.37
CA ALA A 500 23.75 -16.15 -11.96
C ALA A 500 22.71 -15.79 -10.86
N LEU A 501 21.86 -14.81 -11.16
CA LEU A 501 20.72 -14.48 -10.31
C LEU A 501 19.70 -15.62 -10.33
N PRO A 502 19.07 -15.97 -9.19
CA PRO A 502 18.05 -17.00 -9.15
C PRO A 502 16.83 -16.63 -10.00
N SER A 503 16.29 -17.59 -10.76
CA SER A 503 15.18 -17.35 -11.70
C SER A 503 13.92 -16.79 -11.02
N GLN A 504 13.64 -17.16 -9.77
CA GLN A 504 12.48 -16.71 -9.01
C GLN A 504 12.46 -15.20 -8.72
N ILE A 505 13.61 -14.53 -8.81
CA ILE A 505 13.72 -13.07 -8.63
C ILE A 505 13.18 -12.32 -9.85
N VAL A 506 13.07 -12.99 -11.01
CA VAL A 506 12.70 -12.36 -12.28
C VAL A 506 13.49 -11.07 -12.47
N ALA A 507 14.82 -11.20 -12.36
CA ALA A 507 15.71 -10.06 -12.33
C ALA A 507 15.59 -9.27 -13.64
N ARG A 508 15.55 -7.94 -13.53
CA ARG A 508 15.58 -7.03 -14.67
C ARG A 508 16.62 -5.96 -14.44
N LEU A 509 17.46 -5.69 -15.44
CA LEU A 509 18.26 -4.48 -15.47
C LEU A 509 17.64 -3.52 -16.48
N ASN A 510 17.00 -2.47 -15.97
CA ASN A 510 16.48 -1.41 -16.83
C ASN A 510 17.58 -0.41 -17.12
N VAL A 511 17.80 -0.11 -18.40
CA VAL A 511 18.77 0.86 -18.88
C VAL A 511 18.02 1.89 -19.69
N MET A 512 18.04 3.15 -19.24
CA MET A 512 17.38 4.26 -19.92
C MET A 512 18.37 5.38 -20.19
N ARG A 513 18.38 5.91 -21.42
CA ARG A 513 19.23 7.06 -21.76
C ARG A 513 18.52 8.36 -21.40
N LEU A 514 19.19 9.17 -20.58
CA LEU A 514 18.70 10.45 -20.07
C LEU A 514 19.21 11.64 -20.87
N ARG A 515 20.45 11.56 -21.37
CA ARG A 515 21.09 12.51 -22.29
C ARG A 515 22.05 11.76 -23.22
#